data_AF-A0A9W9B5D1-F1
#
_entry.id   AF-A0A9W9B5D1-F1
#
_cell.length_a   1.000
_cell.length_b   1.000
_cell.length_c   1.000
_cell.angle_alpha   90.00
_cell.angle_beta   90.00
_cell.angle_gamma   90.00
#
_symmetry.space_group_name_H-M   'P 1'
#
loop_
_entity.id
_entity.type
_entity.pdbx_description
1 polymer ?
#
loop_
_entity_poly.entity_id
_entity_poly.type
_entity_poly.pdbx_seq_one_letter_code
_entity_poly.pdbx_strand_id
1 'polypeptide(L)'
;MAELSTDAYWRAPPIARTVATITFGLSCAVHTGVLAGDLFYYDFRYLLRIPPQVWRIVTCFLITFPNLGILFDTFHMYMYMSQLERGHPRLSRREDFVWYLTFVSGTILILSHLTGFGFGVLTQALLLAMAYTVTQEQRGQQTNYMFIQIPSQLVPFAMMAINLFFPGGIGIVLLQLHGLAAAHLYLFLSKIWPEVGGGRNWVQTPAFISSLVNGVAPAPQQRPAVAGARVPDAASGRSSGASRGPLPDSWRTRGPGHRLG
;
A
#
# COMPACT_ATOMS: atom_id res chain seq x y z
N MET A 1 32.95 -0.24 -6.75
CA MET A 1 31.87 0.65 -6.27
C MET A 1 30.60 0.52 -7.11
N ALA A 2 30.68 0.57 -8.45
CA ALA A 2 29.50 0.45 -9.33
C ALA A 2 28.73 -0.88 -9.19
N GLU A 3 29.41 -2.01 -8.97
CA GLU A 3 28.72 -3.29 -8.75
C GLU A 3 27.93 -3.28 -7.43
N LEU A 4 28.52 -2.73 -6.37
CA LEU A 4 27.90 -2.64 -5.05
C LEU A 4 26.66 -1.72 -5.06
N SER A 5 26.69 -0.63 -5.83
CA SER A 5 25.50 0.23 -6.03
C SER A 5 24.43 -0.44 -6.88
N THR A 6 24.83 -1.23 -7.88
CA THR A 6 23.90 -1.96 -8.76
C THR A 6 23.19 -3.05 -7.97
N ASP A 7 23.92 -3.82 -7.17
CA ASP A 7 23.36 -4.83 -6.28
C ASP A 7 22.41 -4.22 -5.25
N ALA A 8 22.77 -3.08 -4.67
CA ALA A 8 21.90 -2.36 -3.73
C ALA A 8 20.58 -1.92 -4.39
N TYR A 9 20.63 -1.45 -5.65
CA TYR A 9 19.45 -1.06 -6.41
C TYR A 9 18.53 -2.25 -6.72
N TRP A 10 19.10 -3.38 -7.14
CA TRP A 10 18.29 -4.58 -7.44
C TRP A 10 17.72 -5.24 -6.20
N ARG A 11 18.37 -5.07 -5.04
CA ARG A 11 17.84 -5.48 -3.75
C ARG A 11 16.72 -4.59 -3.24
N ALA A 12 16.50 -3.39 -3.78
CA ALA A 12 15.40 -2.52 -3.38
C ALA A 12 14.03 -3.08 -3.82
N PRO A 13 12.93 -2.73 -3.14
CA PRO A 13 11.59 -3.19 -3.52
C PRO A 13 11.27 -2.76 -4.96
N PRO A 14 10.74 -3.65 -5.80
CA PRO A 14 10.60 -3.39 -7.23
C PRO A 14 9.66 -2.22 -7.58
N ILE A 15 8.55 -2.03 -6.87
CA ILE A 15 7.64 -0.92 -7.16
C ILE A 15 8.23 0.39 -6.62
N ALA A 16 8.67 0.39 -5.36
CA ALA A 16 9.28 1.57 -4.75
C ALA A 16 10.48 2.10 -5.55
N ARG A 17 11.38 1.22 -6.03
CA ARG A 17 12.56 1.64 -6.80
C ARG A 17 12.20 2.21 -8.17
N THR A 18 11.23 1.63 -8.86
CA THR A 18 10.85 2.05 -10.22
C THR A 18 10.12 3.38 -10.19
N VAL A 19 9.19 3.55 -9.25
CA VAL A 19 8.49 4.83 -9.08
C VAL A 19 9.46 5.92 -8.64
N ALA A 20 10.41 5.64 -7.74
CA ALA A 20 11.41 6.62 -7.32
C ALA A 20 12.35 7.02 -8.47
N THR A 21 12.82 6.08 -9.29
CA THR A 21 13.70 6.41 -10.43
C THR A 21 12.97 7.20 -11.51
N ILE A 22 11.71 6.85 -11.80
CA ILE A 22 10.86 7.62 -12.73
C ILE A 22 10.61 9.03 -12.17
N THR A 23 10.24 9.15 -10.90
CA THR A 23 9.97 10.44 -10.23
C THR A 23 11.20 11.35 -10.28
N PHE A 24 12.37 10.81 -9.95
CA PHE A 24 13.64 11.55 -10.00
C PHE A 24 13.97 12.00 -11.42
N GLY A 25 13.94 11.06 -12.38
CA GLY A 25 14.27 11.34 -13.77
C GLY A 25 13.33 12.36 -14.41
N LEU A 26 12.03 12.21 -14.18
CA LEU A 26 11.02 13.13 -14.70
C LEU A 26 11.15 14.51 -14.08
N SER A 27 11.35 14.59 -12.75
CA SER A 27 11.51 15.87 -12.05
C SER A 27 12.77 16.60 -12.51
N CYS A 28 13.90 15.89 -12.64
CA CYS A 28 15.12 16.46 -13.21
C CYS A 28 14.90 16.97 -14.64
N ALA A 29 14.25 16.19 -15.51
CA ALA A 29 14.01 16.58 -16.89
C ALA A 29 13.09 17.82 -17.01
N VAL A 30 12.08 17.94 -16.15
CA VAL A 30 11.19 19.11 -16.11
C VAL A 30 11.91 20.34 -15.55
N HIS A 31 12.60 20.21 -14.42
CA HIS A 31 13.26 21.34 -13.75
C HIS A 31 14.52 21.83 -14.47
N THR A 32 15.15 21.01 -15.30
CA THR A 32 16.26 21.42 -16.18
C THR A 32 15.78 22.03 -17.51
N GLY A 33 14.47 22.04 -17.77
CA GLY A 33 13.89 22.57 -19.00
C GLY A 33 14.03 21.65 -20.22
N VAL A 34 14.50 20.42 -20.05
CA VAL A 34 14.54 19.40 -21.13
C VAL A 34 13.12 19.02 -21.55
N LEU A 35 12.19 18.98 -20.60
CA LEU A 35 10.77 18.74 -20.84
C LEU A 35 9.92 19.91 -20.34
N ALA A 36 8.88 20.28 -21.09
CA ALA A 36 7.93 21.31 -20.65
C ALA A 36 7.04 20.78 -19.51
N GLY A 37 7.09 21.44 -18.35
CA GLY A 37 6.28 21.07 -17.17
C GLY A 37 4.78 21.07 -17.43
N ASP A 38 4.31 21.94 -18.32
CA ASP A 38 2.91 22.07 -18.72
C ASP A 38 2.31 20.79 -19.31
N LEU A 39 3.13 19.84 -19.79
CA LEU A 39 2.67 18.56 -20.33
C LEU A 39 2.21 17.56 -19.26
N PHE A 40 2.58 17.81 -18.00
CA PHE A 40 2.44 16.83 -16.93
C PHE A 40 1.55 17.27 -15.79
N TYR A 41 1.27 18.57 -15.67
CA TYR A 41 0.35 19.08 -14.66
C TYR A 41 -1.06 18.55 -14.86
N TYR A 42 -1.72 18.28 -13.74
CA TYR A 42 -3.12 17.89 -13.75
C TYR A 42 -4.02 19.09 -14.03
N ASP A 43 -4.79 19.02 -15.11
CA ASP A 43 -5.94 19.88 -15.33
C ASP A 43 -7.00 19.06 -16.08
N PHE A 44 -8.18 18.98 -15.45
CA PHE A 44 -9.32 18.20 -15.92
C PHE A 44 -9.78 18.59 -17.33
N ARG A 45 -9.59 19.85 -17.73
CA ARG A 45 -9.98 20.35 -19.06
C ARG A 45 -9.22 19.64 -20.18
N TYR A 46 -7.96 19.25 -19.94
CA TYR A 46 -7.15 18.56 -20.94
C TYR A 46 -7.49 17.07 -21.07
N LEU A 47 -8.15 16.48 -20.06
CA LEU A 47 -8.67 15.12 -20.18
C LEU A 47 -9.86 15.05 -21.14
N LEU A 48 -10.69 16.11 -21.18
CA LEU A 48 -11.86 16.20 -22.06
C LEU A 48 -11.53 16.69 -23.48
N ARG A 49 -10.29 17.14 -23.72
CA ARG A 49 -9.85 17.57 -25.04
C ARG A 49 -9.65 16.36 -25.96
N ILE A 50 -9.84 16.54 -27.26
CA ILE A 50 -9.52 15.53 -28.28
C ILE A 50 -8.18 15.92 -28.93
N PRO A 51 -7.13 15.07 -28.89
CA PRO A 51 -7.04 13.78 -28.20
C PRO A 51 -6.89 13.91 -26.66
N PRO A 52 -7.42 12.95 -25.88
CA PRO A 52 -7.42 13.03 -24.41
C PRO A 52 -6.03 12.79 -23.82
N GLN A 53 -5.57 13.71 -22.96
CA GLN A 53 -4.23 13.66 -22.37
C GLN A 53 -4.21 12.84 -21.06
N VAL A 54 -4.53 11.54 -21.17
CA VAL A 54 -4.76 10.65 -20.03
C VAL A 54 -3.53 10.43 -19.15
N TRP A 55 -2.31 10.56 -19.68
CA TRP A 55 -1.08 10.37 -18.90
C TRP A 55 -0.96 11.35 -17.72
N ARG A 56 -1.61 12.52 -17.80
CA ARG A 56 -1.59 13.56 -16.76
C ARG A 56 -2.09 13.08 -15.41
N ILE A 57 -2.98 12.09 -15.38
CA ILE A 57 -3.52 11.52 -14.14
C ILE A 57 -2.47 10.76 -13.33
N VAL A 58 -1.41 10.29 -13.98
CA VAL A 58 -0.30 9.58 -13.35
C VAL A 58 0.86 10.54 -13.13
N THR A 59 1.23 11.31 -14.16
CA THR A 59 2.45 12.14 -14.12
C THR A 59 2.37 13.27 -13.11
N CYS A 60 1.18 13.76 -12.76
CA CYS A 60 0.99 14.81 -11.76
C CYS A 60 1.44 14.39 -10.35
N PHE A 61 1.55 13.09 -10.07
CA PHE A 61 2.07 12.54 -8.81
C PHE A 61 3.58 12.27 -8.83
N LEU A 62 4.21 12.36 -10.01
CA LEU A 62 5.61 11.98 -10.23
C LEU A 62 6.53 13.20 -10.42
N ILE A 63 6.00 14.41 -10.22
CA ILE A 63 6.76 15.66 -10.29
C ILE A 63 6.94 16.23 -8.90
N THR A 64 8.18 16.38 -8.47
CA THR A 64 8.53 16.92 -7.15
C THR A 64 8.62 18.44 -7.17
N PHE A 65 8.80 19.03 -5.98
CA PHE A 65 9.23 20.41 -5.88
C PHE A 65 10.62 20.64 -6.51
N PRO A 66 10.93 21.87 -6.94
CA PRO A 66 12.22 22.22 -7.54
C PRO A 66 13.37 22.21 -6.51
N ASN A 67 14.60 22.37 -7.01
CA ASN A 67 15.82 22.46 -6.20
C ASN A 67 16.02 21.21 -5.33
N LEU A 68 16.24 21.39 -4.02
CA LEU A 68 16.39 20.28 -3.07
C LEU A 68 15.11 19.45 -2.90
N GLY A 69 13.95 19.97 -3.31
CA GLY A 69 12.70 19.22 -3.34
C GLY A 69 12.79 17.96 -4.19
N ILE A 70 13.57 17.98 -5.28
CA ILE A 70 13.78 16.81 -6.13
C ILE A 70 14.38 15.65 -5.35
N LEU A 71 15.40 15.93 -4.53
CA LEU A 71 16.06 14.91 -3.74
C LEU A 71 15.18 14.47 -2.57
N PHE A 72 14.67 15.43 -1.79
CA PHE A 72 13.90 15.11 -0.59
C PHE A 72 12.57 14.43 -0.91
N ASP A 73 11.78 14.94 -1.84
CA ASP A 73 10.48 14.34 -2.17
C ASP A 73 10.67 12.94 -2.78
N THR A 74 11.64 12.76 -3.67
CA THR A 74 11.98 11.44 -4.24
C THR A 74 12.41 10.47 -3.14
N PHE A 75 13.26 10.92 -2.22
CA PHE A 75 13.70 10.10 -1.09
C PHE A 75 12.52 9.69 -0.20
N HIS A 76 11.64 10.63 0.17
CA HIS A 76 10.44 10.30 0.96
C HIS A 76 9.50 9.37 0.18
N MET A 77 9.35 9.56 -1.12
CA MET A 77 8.56 8.69 -2.00
C MET A 77 9.08 7.25 -1.92
N TYR A 78 10.38 7.07 -2.16
CA TYR A 78 11.04 5.76 -2.05
C TYR A 78 10.89 5.16 -0.65
N MET A 79 11.15 5.96 0.38
CA MET A 79 11.16 5.52 1.77
C MET A 79 9.77 5.03 2.22
N TYR A 80 8.70 5.78 1.93
CA TYR A 80 7.35 5.37 2.29
C TYR A 80 6.84 4.21 1.41
N MET A 81 7.09 4.22 0.10
CA MET A 81 6.71 3.09 -0.76
C MET A 81 7.42 1.80 -0.36
N SER A 82 8.71 1.89 0.00
CA SER A 82 9.49 0.74 0.46
C SER A 82 8.94 0.14 1.76
N GLN A 83 8.54 1.01 2.71
CA GLN A 83 7.89 0.56 3.94
C GLN A 83 6.51 -0.05 3.69
N LEU A 84 5.72 0.47 2.74
CA LEU A 84 4.43 -0.10 2.39
C LEU A 84 4.58 -1.45 1.68
N GLU A 85 5.50 -1.55 0.73
CA GLU A 85 5.71 -2.77 -0.08
C GLU A 85 6.30 -3.93 0.74
N ARG A 86 7.14 -3.64 1.76
CA ARG A 86 7.79 -4.68 2.59
C ARG A 86 7.19 -4.84 3.98
N GLY A 87 6.85 -3.73 4.61
CA GLY A 87 6.59 -3.67 6.04
C GLY A 87 5.12 -3.72 6.41
N HIS A 88 4.21 -3.49 5.45
CA HIS A 88 2.79 -3.36 5.77
C HIS A 88 2.07 -4.72 5.68
N PRO A 89 1.45 -5.22 6.77
CA PRO A 89 0.87 -6.57 6.81
C PRO A 89 -0.16 -6.83 5.71
N ARG A 90 -0.96 -5.82 5.37
CA ARG A 90 -2.07 -5.92 4.41
C ARG A 90 -1.71 -5.56 2.96
N LEU A 91 -0.55 -4.92 2.74
CA LEU A 91 -0.09 -4.48 1.41
C LEU A 91 1.17 -5.25 0.99
N SER A 92 1.43 -6.38 1.66
CA SER A 92 2.56 -7.26 1.36
C SER A 92 2.44 -7.93 -0.02
N ARG A 93 1.22 -8.08 -0.53
CA ARG A 93 0.97 -8.54 -1.90
C ARG A 93 1.11 -7.37 -2.87
N ARG A 94 1.77 -7.63 -3.99
CA ARG A 94 2.03 -6.61 -5.02
C ARG A 94 0.74 -6.04 -5.59
N GLU A 95 -0.26 -6.89 -5.83
CA GLU A 95 -1.56 -6.45 -6.34
C GLU A 95 -2.30 -5.52 -5.36
N ASP A 96 -2.23 -5.80 -4.06
CA ASP A 96 -2.87 -4.99 -3.03
C ASP A 96 -2.20 -3.63 -2.90
N PHE A 97 -0.86 -3.59 -3.02
CA PHE A 97 -0.11 -2.34 -3.01
C PHE A 97 -0.39 -1.45 -4.24
N VAL A 98 -0.42 -2.04 -5.45
CA VAL A 98 -0.79 -1.32 -6.67
C VAL A 98 -2.22 -0.81 -6.60
N TRP A 99 -3.15 -1.61 -6.07
CA TRP A 99 -4.53 -1.19 -5.87
C TRP A 99 -4.64 -0.05 -4.85
N TYR A 100 -3.93 -0.12 -3.74
CA TYR A 100 -3.85 0.97 -2.77
C TYR A 100 -3.37 2.28 -3.41
N LEU A 101 -2.28 2.24 -4.18
CA LEU A 101 -1.78 3.42 -4.90
C LEU A 101 -2.83 3.97 -5.86
N THR A 102 -3.48 3.10 -6.63
CA THR A 102 -4.54 3.49 -7.57
C THR A 102 -5.73 4.13 -6.87
N PHE A 103 -6.20 3.53 -5.77
CA PHE A 103 -7.33 4.03 -4.99
C PHE A 103 -7.02 5.38 -4.35
N VAL A 104 -5.85 5.52 -3.71
CA VAL A 104 -5.45 6.77 -3.05
C VAL A 104 -5.25 7.87 -4.08
N SER A 105 -4.50 7.62 -5.16
CA SER A 105 -4.31 8.60 -6.24
C SER A 105 -5.64 9.00 -6.89
N GLY A 106 -6.53 8.03 -7.17
CA GLY A 106 -7.86 8.31 -7.70
C GLY A 106 -8.71 9.16 -6.77
N THR A 107 -8.68 8.87 -5.47
CA THR A 107 -9.40 9.66 -4.45
C THR A 107 -8.84 11.09 -4.37
N ILE A 108 -7.51 11.26 -4.40
CA ILE A 108 -6.88 12.59 -4.40
C ILE A 108 -7.32 13.38 -5.65
N LEU A 109 -7.36 12.76 -6.84
CA LEU A 109 -7.82 13.41 -8.08
C LEU A 109 -9.28 13.87 -7.96
N ILE A 110 -10.16 13.02 -7.44
CA ILE A 110 -11.58 13.34 -7.24
C ILE A 110 -11.72 14.50 -6.25
N LEU A 111 -11.04 14.43 -5.10
CA LEU A 111 -11.08 15.50 -4.10
C LEU A 111 -10.53 16.81 -4.68
N SER A 112 -9.42 16.76 -5.40
CA SER A 112 -8.80 17.94 -6.01
C SER A 112 -9.71 18.58 -7.07
N HIS A 113 -10.51 17.77 -7.78
CA HIS A 113 -11.50 18.29 -8.72
C HIS A 113 -12.69 18.90 -7.99
N LEU A 114 -13.20 18.22 -6.95
CA LEU A 114 -14.38 18.65 -6.19
C LEU A 114 -14.16 19.96 -5.43
N THR A 115 -12.98 20.17 -4.88
CA THR A 115 -12.65 21.39 -4.12
C THR A 115 -12.35 22.59 -5.01
N GLY A 116 -12.01 22.37 -6.28
CA GLY A 116 -11.77 23.45 -7.24
C GLY A 116 -10.50 24.27 -6.99
N PHE A 117 -9.60 23.84 -6.11
CA PHE A 117 -8.36 24.58 -5.78
C PHE A 117 -7.33 24.62 -6.93
N GLY A 118 -7.49 23.80 -7.97
CA GLY A 118 -6.64 23.85 -9.16
C GLY A 118 -5.21 23.38 -8.95
N PHE A 119 -4.98 22.39 -8.09
CA PHE A 119 -3.65 21.83 -7.87
C PHE A 119 -3.14 21.09 -9.12
N GLY A 120 -2.06 21.60 -9.72
CA GLY A 120 -1.42 20.98 -10.90
C GLY A 120 -0.45 19.85 -10.58
N VAL A 121 0.11 19.83 -9.37
CA VAL A 121 1.05 18.80 -8.88
C VAL A 121 0.52 18.22 -7.58
N LEU A 122 0.40 16.88 -7.52
CA LEU A 122 -0.28 16.16 -6.44
C LEU A 122 0.67 15.28 -5.61
N THR A 123 1.96 15.35 -5.88
CA THR A 123 3.02 14.56 -5.21
C THR A 123 3.00 14.70 -3.69
N GLN A 124 2.82 15.92 -3.17
CA GLN A 124 2.78 16.16 -1.73
C GLN A 124 1.56 15.51 -1.05
N ALA A 125 0.41 15.47 -1.73
CA ALA A 125 -0.76 14.75 -1.23
C ALA A 125 -0.48 13.25 -1.15
N LEU A 126 0.15 12.67 -2.18
CA LEU A 126 0.51 11.25 -2.18
C LEU A 126 1.55 10.91 -1.11
N LEU A 127 2.58 11.74 -0.95
CA LEU A 127 3.59 11.57 0.11
C LEU A 127 2.95 11.54 1.50
N LEU A 128 2.07 12.51 1.78
CA LEU A 128 1.38 12.54 3.07
C LEU A 128 0.43 11.35 3.25
N ALA A 129 -0.29 10.95 2.21
CA ALA A 129 -1.17 9.80 2.24
C ALA A 129 -0.40 8.52 2.61
N MET A 130 0.75 8.29 1.97
CA MET A 130 1.60 7.14 2.28
C MET A 130 2.22 7.23 3.68
N ALA A 131 2.70 8.41 4.08
CA ALA A 131 3.22 8.63 5.43
C ALA A 131 2.18 8.30 6.50
N TYR A 132 0.93 8.73 6.28
CA TYR A 132 -0.18 8.41 7.18
C TYR A 132 -0.42 6.89 7.26
N THR A 133 -0.54 6.21 6.13
CA THR A 133 -0.78 4.75 6.10
C THR A 133 0.34 3.95 6.77
N VAL A 134 1.60 4.33 6.58
CA VAL A 134 2.76 3.70 7.25
C VAL A 134 2.69 3.92 8.77
N THR A 135 2.55 5.17 9.18
CA THR A 135 2.68 5.54 10.60
C THR A 135 1.50 5.13 11.46
N GLN A 136 0.31 4.92 10.88
CA GLN A 136 -0.85 4.42 11.60
C GLN A 136 -0.68 2.99 12.14
N GLU A 137 0.14 2.15 11.50
CA GLU A 137 0.42 0.79 11.98
C GLU A 137 1.56 0.77 13.02
N GLN A 138 2.35 1.84 13.13
CA GLN A 138 3.47 1.97 14.07
C GLN A 138 3.02 2.49 15.44
N ARG A 139 1.89 1.99 15.96
CA ARG A 139 1.35 2.48 17.24
C ARG A 139 2.29 2.16 18.40
N GLY A 140 2.59 3.20 19.19
CA GLY A 140 3.50 3.08 20.34
C GLY A 140 4.98 3.20 19.97
N GLN A 141 5.33 3.34 18.69
CA GLN A 141 6.70 3.58 18.26
C GLN A 141 7.00 5.09 18.18
N GLN A 142 8.21 5.47 18.57
CA GLN A 142 8.73 6.82 18.42
C GLN A 142 9.59 6.90 17.16
N THR A 143 9.43 7.95 16.37
CA THR A 143 10.25 8.22 15.18
C THR A 143 10.96 9.55 15.37
N ASN A 144 12.25 9.59 14.99
CA ASN A 144 12.99 10.83 14.94
C ASN A 144 12.60 11.59 13.66
N TYR A 145 11.94 12.74 13.83
CA TYR A 145 11.54 13.60 12.74
C TYR A 145 12.21 14.97 12.92
N MET A 146 13.13 15.29 12.00
CA MET A 146 13.96 16.51 12.04
C MET A 146 14.65 16.73 13.41
N PHE A 147 15.32 15.70 13.91
CA PHE A 147 16.07 15.69 15.18
C PHE A 147 15.22 15.70 16.45
N ILE A 148 13.89 15.70 16.33
CA ILE A 148 12.96 15.63 17.46
C ILE A 148 12.29 14.26 17.47
N GLN A 149 12.29 13.59 18.62
CA GLN A 149 11.52 12.35 18.78
C GLN A 149 10.05 12.66 19.00
N ILE A 150 9.21 12.17 18.09
CA ILE A 150 7.76 12.29 18.17
C ILE A 150 7.10 10.92 17.96
N PRO A 151 5.89 10.71 18.51
CA PRO A 151 5.11 9.52 18.22
C PRO A 151 4.93 9.36 16.72
N SER A 152 5.16 8.17 16.19
CA SER A 152 5.18 7.94 14.73
C SER A 152 3.87 8.38 14.08
N GLN A 153 2.72 8.19 14.76
CA GLN A 153 1.41 8.60 14.25
C GLN A 153 1.26 10.13 14.06
N LEU A 154 2.11 10.93 14.71
CA LEU A 154 2.12 12.39 14.58
C LEU A 154 2.98 12.89 13.41
N VAL A 155 3.78 12.02 12.77
CA VAL A 155 4.66 12.41 11.66
C VAL A 155 3.90 13.10 10.52
N PRO A 156 2.76 12.60 10.01
CA PRO A 156 2.02 13.30 8.94
C PRO A 156 1.56 14.70 9.36
N PHE A 157 1.17 14.86 10.63
CA PHE A 157 0.76 16.17 11.16
C PHE A 157 1.94 17.12 11.31
N ALA A 158 3.11 16.60 11.72
CA ALA A 158 4.34 17.36 11.77
C ALA A 158 4.81 17.79 10.38
N MET A 159 4.65 16.94 9.34
CA MET A 159 4.90 17.30 7.94
C MET A 159 4.05 18.49 7.51
N MET A 160 2.74 18.48 7.80
CA MET A 160 1.86 19.62 7.52
C MET A 160 2.28 20.88 8.29
N ALA A 161 2.57 20.76 9.58
CA ALA A 161 2.97 21.88 10.42
C ALA A 161 4.26 22.56 9.91
N ILE A 162 5.25 21.78 9.47
CA ILE A 162 6.50 22.33 8.92
C ILE A 162 6.27 23.09 7.62
N ASN A 163 5.38 22.59 6.74
CA ASN A 163 5.10 23.26 5.48
C ASN A 163 4.55 24.68 5.69
N LEU A 164 3.87 24.96 6.79
CA LEU A 164 3.39 26.31 7.13
C LEU A 164 4.51 27.34 7.33
N PHE A 165 5.74 26.90 7.63
CA PHE A 165 6.89 27.79 7.78
C PHE A 165 7.53 28.19 6.44
N PHE A 166 7.16 27.53 5.33
CA PHE A 166 7.68 27.81 4.00
C PHE A 166 6.72 28.68 3.17
N PRO A 167 7.23 29.49 2.22
CA PRO A 167 6.39 30.25 1.30
C PRO A 167 5.41 29.35 0.54
N GLY A 168 4.13 29.72 0.50
CA GLY A 168 3.07 28.90 -0.11
C GLY A 168 2.59 27.73 0.74
N GLY A 169 3.07 27.61 1.98
CA GLY A 169 2.79 26.52 2.91
C GLY A 169 1.32 26.18 3.10
N ILE A 170 0.44 27.18 3.19
CA ILE A 170 -1.01 26.97 3.34
C ILE A 170 -1.57 26.15 2.17
N GLY A 171 -1.18 26.47 0.94
CA GLY A 171 -1.60 25.70 -0.25
C GLY A 171 -1.11 24.26 -0.21
N ILE A 172 0.12 24.05 0.26
CA ILE A 172 0.70 22.70 0.43
C ILE A 172 -0.06 21.93 1.51
N VAL A 173 -0.40 22.55 2.64
CA VAL A 173 -1.19 21.92 3.69
C VAL A 173 -2.59 21.54 3.18
N LEU A 174 -3.25 22.44 2.43
CA LEU A 174 -4.55 22.12 1.82
C LEU A 174 -4.43 20.92 0.86
N LEU A 175 -3.38 20.85 0.05
CA LEU A 175 -3.10 19.71 -0.81
C LEU A 175 -2.84 18.43 0.01
N GLN A 176 -2.04 18.54 1.07
CA GLN A 176 -1.74 17.44 1.98
C GLN A 176 -3.00 16.92 2.69
N LEU A 177 -3.95 17.78 3.05
CA LEU A 177 -5.25 17.37 3.59
C LEU A 177 -6.05 16.48 2.64
N HIS A 178 -5.94 16.68 1.31
CA HIS A 178 -6.55 15.77 0.34
C HIS A 178 -5.91 14.38 0.41
N GLY A 179 -4.59 14.34 0.55
CA GLY A 179 -3.83 13.10 0.80
C GLY A 179 -4.25 12.41 2.10
N LEU A 180 -4.38 13.17 3.19
CA LEU A 180 -4.82 12.67 4.49
C LEU A 180 -6.23 12.08 4.39
N ALA A 181 -7.16 12.81 3.78
CA ALA A 181 -8.53 12.36 3.57
C ALA A 181 -8.58 11.08 2.72
N ALA A 182 -7.78 11.00 1.66
CA ALA A 182 -7.71 9.80 0.81
C ALA A 182 -7.17 8.58 1.55
N ALA A 183 -6.08 8.74 2.32
CA ALA A 183 -5.51 7.66 3.12
C ALA A 183 -6.45 7.22 4.26
N HIS A 184 -7.11 8.19 4.91
CA HIS A 184 -8.09 7.90 5.95
C HIS A 184 -9.33 7.20 5.39
N LEU A 185 -9.80 7.58 4.20
CA LEU A 185 -10.88 6.90 3.51
C LEU A 185 -10.51 5.45 3.20
N TYR A 186 -9.30 5.21 2.67
CA TYR A 186 -8.81 3.84 2.45
C TYR A 186 -8.79 3.03 3.75
N LEU A 187 -8.25 3.59 4.84
CA LEU A 187 -8.23 2.95 6.16
C LEU A 187 -9.65 2.67 6.67
N PHE A 188 -10.58 3.60 6.49
CA PHE A 188 -11.95 3.45 6.94
C PHE A 188 -12.64 2.29 6.24
N LEU A 189 -12.61 2.23 4.90
CA LEU A 189 -13.28 1.16 4.16
C LEU A 189 -12.59 -0.20 4.30
N SER A 190 -11.27 -0.23 4.48
CA SER A 190 -10.50 -1.48 4.55
C SER A 190 -10.41 -2.07 5.96
N LYS A 191 -10.41 -1.24 7.01
CA LYS A 191 -10.19 -1.65 8.41
C LYS A 191 -11.40 -1.36 9.29
N ILE A 192 -11.77 -0.09 9.40
CA ILE A 192 -12.69 0.38 10.44
C ILE A 192 -14.11 -0.12 10.17
N TRP A 193 -14.57 -0.02 8.92
CA TRP A 193 -15.89 -0.46 8.50
C TRP A 193 -16.14 -1.96 8.73
N PRO A 194 -15.26 -2.89 8.30
CA PRO A 194 -15.48 -4.31 8.57
C PRO A 194 -15.31 -4.68 10.05
N GLU A 195 -14.38 -4.05 10.78
CA GLU A 195 -14.11 -4.38 12.20
C GLU A 195 -15.21 -3.87 13.15
N VAL A 196 -15.77 -2.68 12.91
CA VAL A 196 -16.74 -2.04 13.80
C VAL A 196 -18.18 -2.14 13.29
N GLY A 197 -18.37 -2.03 11.98
CA GLY A 197 -19.71 -2.00 11.35
C GLY A 197 -20.26 -3.37 10.94
N GLY A 198 -19.50 -4.46 11.14
CA GLY A 198 -19.90 -5.82 10.73
C GLY A 198 -19.99 -6.01 9.20
N GLY A 199 -19.42 -5.08 8.41
CA GLY A 199 -19.52 -5.06 6.96
C GLY A 199 -18.44 -5.89 6.24
N ARG A 200 -18.59 -6.03 4.91
CA ARG A 200 -17.54 -6.57 4.03
C ARG A 200 -16.43 -5.51 3.84
N ASN A 201 -15.19 -5.93 3.58
CA ASN A 201 -14.16 -5.03 3.07
C ASN A 201 -14.54 -4.61 1.63
N TRP A 202 -14.78 -3.31 1.42
CA TRP A 202 -15.17 -2.74 0.11
C TRP A 202 -13.98 -2.47 -0.81
N VAL A 203 -12.76 -2.45 -0.26
CA VAL A 203 -11.53 -2.16 -0.99
C VAL A 203 -10.75 -3.45 -1.24
N GLN A 204 -11.45 -4.53 -1.56
CA GLN A 204 -10.81 -5.75 -2.03
C GLN A 204 -10.19 -5.52 -3.41
N THR A 205 -8.97 -6.01 -3.59
CA THR A 205 -8.26 -5.90 -4.86
C THR A 205 -9.04 -6.60 -5.96
N PRO A 206 -9.45 -5.88 -7.01
CA PRO A 206 -10.22 -6.47 -8.09
C PRO A 206 -9.35 -7.46 -8.89
N ALA A 207 -9.96 -8.55 -9.35
CA ALA A 207 -9.25 -9.65 -9.99
C ALA A 207 -8.45 -9.23 -11.24
N PHE A 208 -8.88 -8.17 -11.94
CA PHE A 208 -8.15 -7.67 -13.10
C PHE A 208 -6.77 -7.11 -12.70
N ILE A 209 -6.63 -6.45 -11.54
CA ILE A 209 -5.32 -5.95 -11.06
C ILE A 209 -4.42 -7.12 -10.72
N SER A 210 -4.96 -8.15 -10.06
CA SER A 210 -4.22 -9.38 -9.79
C SER A 210 -3.71 -10.03 -11.08
N SER A 211 -4.52 -10.03 -12.15
CA SER A 211 -4.11 -10.57 -13.46
C SER A 211 -3.12 -9.67 -14.22
N LEU A 212 -3.14 -8.36 -14.02
CA LEU A 212 -2.18 -7.44 -14.63
C LEU A 212 -0.82 -7.53 -13.94
N VAL A 213 -0.82 -7.57 -12.60
CA VAL A 213 0.41 -7.53 -11.79
C VAL A 213 1.12 -8.88 -11.80
N ASN A 214 0.38 -9.99 -11.75
CA ASN A 214 0.97 -11.33 -11.78
C ASN A 214 1.16 -11.88 -13.20
N GLY A 215 0.81 -11.09 -14.23
CA GLY A 215 0.60 -11.58 -15.59
C GLY A 215 -0.62 -12.52 -15.65
N VAL A 216 -0.97 -13.00 -16.85
CA VAL A 216 -1.98 -14.08 -17.04
C VAL A 216 -1.40 -15.39 -16.47
N ALA A 217 -1.19 -15.43 -15.17
CA ALA A 217 -0.92 -16.62 -14.39
C ALA A 217 -2.27 -17.13 -13.89
N PRO A 218 -2.50 -18.45 -13.90
CA PRO A 218 -3.77 -19.02 -13.42
C PRO A 218 -4.00 -18.55 -11.98
N ALA A 219 -5.20 -18.04 -11.71
CA ALA A 219 -5.60 -17.60 -10.38
C ALA A 219 -5.18 -18.65 -9.34
N PRO A 220 -4.46 -18.27 -8.26
CA PRO A 220 -4.27 -19.19 -7.16
C PRO A 220 -5.67 -19.54 -6.65
N GLN A 221 -6.07 -20.80 -6.85
CA GLN A 221 -7.26 -21.37 -6.25
C GLN A 221 -7.20 -21.06 -4.76
N GLN A 222 -7.97 -20.04 -4.34
CA GLN A 222 -8.42 -19.95 -2.97
C GLN A 222 -9.24 -21.22 -2.75
N ARG A 223 -8.57 -22.29 -2.32
CA ARG A 223 -9.24 -23.43 -1.73
C ARG A 223 -10.05 -22.83 -0.60
N PRO A 224 -11.40 -22.89 -0.63
CA PRO A 224 -12.16 -22.51 0.54
C PRO A 224 -11.62 -23.36 1.68
N ALA A 225 -11.24 -22.71 2.78
CA ALA A 225 -10.88 -23.40 4.00
C ALA A 225 -12.11 -24.22 4.40
N VAL A 226 -12.09 -25.51 4.03
CA VAL A 226 -13.06 -26.48 4.53
C VAL A 226 -12.79 -26.54 6.02
N ALA A 227 -13.66 -25.90 6.79
CA ALA A 227 -13.76 -26.09 8.22
C ALA A 227 -13.97 -27.59 8.46
N GLY A 228 -12.95 -28.30 8.96
CA GLY A 228 -13.12 -29.68 9.40
C GLY A 228 -11.98 -30.67 9.14
N ALA A 229 -10.86 -30.31 8.52
CA ALA A 229 -9.74 -31.24 8.39
C ALA A 229 -8.81 -31.18 9.61
N ARG A 230 -9.08 -32.01 10.62
CA ARG A 230 -8.10 -32.31 11.69
C ARG A 230 -6.83 -32.88 11.05
N VAL A 231 -5.72 -32.20 11.26
CA VAL A 231 -4.36 -32.72 11.01
C VAL A 231 -4.15 -33.88 11.98
N PRO A 232 -3.87 -35.12 11.54
CA PRO A 232 -3.38 -36.15 12.44
C PRO A 232 -1.89 -35.90 12.69
N ASP A 233 -1.53 -35.67 13.94
CA ASP A 233 -0.15 -35.64 14.41
C ASP A 233 0.60 -36.89 13.94
N ALA A 234 1.68 -36.67 13.20
CA ALA A 234 2.66 -37.69 12.87
C ALA A 234 3.52 -37.98 14.11
N ALA A 235 2.99 -38.75 15.05
CA ALA A 235 3.76 -39.39 16.10
C ALA A 235 4.06 -40.84 15.67
N SER A 236 5.29 -41.08 15.21
CA SER A 236 5.81 -42.41 14.89
C SER A 236 6.03 -43.23 16.16
N GLY A 237 5.00 -43.93 16.61
CA GLY A 237 5.07 -44.94 17.67
C GLY A 237 4.80 -46.34 17.11
N ARG A 238 5.84 -47.17 17.01
CA ARG A 238 5.78 -48.60 16.64
C ARG A 238 5.29 -49.43 17.84
N SER A 239 4.17 -50.14 17.71
CA SER A 239 3.85 -51.41 18.41
C SER A 239 2.60 -52.04 17.77
N SER A 240 2.77 -53.13 17.01
CA SER A 240 2.39 -54.52 17.35
C SER A 240 0.92 -54.72 17.79
N GLY A 241 0.14 -55.47 17.01
CA GLY A 241 -1.07 -56.12 17.55
C GLY A 241 -2.26 -56.30 16.61
N ALA A 242 -2.20 -57.38 15.82
CA ALA A 242 -3.27 -58.34 15.56
C ALA A 242 -4.64 -57.95 14.94
N SER A 243 -4.97 -58.79 13.94
CA SER A 243 -6.31 -59.32 13.58
C SER A 243 -7.26 -58.45 12.74
N ARG A 244 -7.11 -58.58 11.42
CA ARG A 244 -8.16 -58.30 10.43
C ARG A 244 -9.19 -59.45 10.46
N GLY A 245 -10.40 -59.15 10.91
CA GLY A 245 -11.57 -60.02 10.79
C GLY A 245 -12.78 -59.22 10.28
N PRO A 246 -13.69 -59.82 9.48
CA PRO A 246 -14.66 -59.10 8.65
C PRO A 246 -15.99 -58.86 9.37
N LEU A 247 -15.97 -58.19 10.53
CA LEU A 247 -17.18 -57.90 11.30
C LEU A 247 -17.49 -56.38 11.32
N PRO A 248 -18.74 -55.98 11.06
CA PRO A 248 -19.16 -54.58 10.98
C PRO A 248 -19.07 -53.83 12.32
N ASP A 249 -18.75 -52.54 12.25
CA ASP A 249 -18.44 -51.65 13.39
C ASP A 249 -19.59 -51.43 14.37
N SER A 250 -20.83 -51.80 14.03
CA SER A 250 -22.01 -51.63 14.88
C SER A 250 -22.02 -52.49 16.15
N TRP A 251 -21.13 -53.49 16.25
CA TRP A 251 -20.98 -54.35 17.43
C TRP A 251 -19.86 -53.91 18.38
N ARG A 252 -19.09 -52.86 18.05
CA ARG A 252 -17.91 -52.41 18.81
C ARG A 252 -18.20 -51.37 19.89
N THR A 253 -19.45 -50.92 20.04
CA THR A 253 -19.82 -49.81 20.93
C THR A 253 -20.20 -50.20 22.36
N ARG A 254 -20.15 -51.49 22.72
CA ARG A 254 -20.31 -51.90 24.12
C ARG A 254 -18.95 -51.82 24.83
N GLY A 255 -18.74 -50.69 25.51
CA GLY A 255 -17.53 -50.45 26.30
C GLY A 255 -17.29 -51.53 27.36
N PRO A 256 -16.02 -51.86 27.66
CA PRO A 256 -15.68 -52.88 28.65
C PRO A 256 -16.11 -52.39 30.05
N GLY A 257 -17.01 -53.16 30.68
CA GLY A 257 -17.49 -52.89 32.04
C GLY A 257 -16.36 -52.93 33.07
N HIS A 258 -16.31 -51.90 33.91
CA HIS A 258 -15.41 -51.84 35.07
C HIS A 258 -15.95 -52.71 36.21
N ARG A 259 -15.12 -53.58 36.78
CA ARG A 259 -15.38 -54.24 38.07
C ARG A 259 -14.73 -53.40 39.17
N LEU A 260 -15.52 -53.04 40.17
CA LEU A 260 -15.01 -52.46 41.42
C LEU A 260 -14.45 -53.61 42.27
N GLY A 261 -13.15 -53.52 42.55
CA GLY A 261 -12.38 -54.32 43.49
C GLY A 261 -11.22 -53.48 43.98
#